data_AF-J3JKS0-F1
#
_entry.id   AF-J3JKS0-F1
#
_cell.length_a   1.000
_cell.length_b   1.000
_cell.length_c   1.000
_cell.angle_alpha   90.00
_cell.angle_beta   90.00
_cell.angle_gamma   90.00
#
_symmetry.space_group_name_H-M   'P 1'
#
loop_
_entity.id
_entity.type
_entity.pdbx_description
1 polymer ?
#
loop_
_entity_poly.entity_id
_entity_poly.type
_entity_poly.pdbx_seq_one_letter_code
_entity_poly.pdbx_strand_id
1 'polypeptide(L)'
;MVGPNGAGKSSILKIMAGIDQPSNGEARLTPGYSVGILLQEPPLNEDKTVLGNVEEGVAEIKSKLDRYNEISAAMADPDADFDALMAEMGTLQDALDAANAWDLDSQLEQAMDALRCPPPGRRGQAPLRW
;
A
#
# COMPACT_ATOMS: atom_id res chain seq x y z
N MET A 1 3.42 -11.24 -20.61
CA MET A 1 3.18 -11.18 -22.07
C MET A 1 4.53 -11.20 -22.78
N VAL A 2 4.74 -12.11 -23.74
CA VAL A 2 6.02 -12.22 -24.48
C VAL A 2 5.84 -11.67 -25.89
N GLY A 3 6.79 -10.84 -26.35
CA GLY A 3 6.78 -10.24 -27.69
C GLY A 3 7.86 -9.17 -27.82
N PRO A 4 8.25 -8.78 -29.04
CA PRO A 4 9.31 -7.79 -29.26
C PRO A 4 8.99 -6.42 -28.64
N ASN A 5 10.01 -5.61 -28.38
CA ASN A 5 9.82 -4.21 -27.96
C ASN A 5 9.00 -3.47 -29.03
N GLY A 6 8.06 -2.63 -28.60
CA GLY A 6 7.13 -1.95 -29.51
C GLY A 6 5.85 -2.72 -29.87
N ALA A 7 5.70 -4.00 -29.48
CA ALA A 7 4.48 -4.78 -29.76
C ALA A 7 3.22 -4.39 -28.94
N GLY A 8 3.23 -3.23 -28.26
CA GLY A 8 2.07 -2.75 -27.49
C GLY A 8 1.85 -3.39 -26.12
N LYS A 9 2.80 -4.20 -25.62
CA LYS A 9 2.69 -4.89 -24.31
C LYS A 9 2.41 -3.94 -23.14
N SER A 10 3.14 -2.83 -23.07
CA SER A 10 2.93 -1.83 -22.00
C SER A 10 1.58 -1.13 -22.16
N SER A 11 1.18 -0.82 -23.39
CA SER A 11 -0.13 -0.22 -23.68
C SER A 11 -1.27 -1.15 -23.25
N ILE A 12 -1.18 -2.46 -23.52
CA ILE A 12 -2.25 -3.38 -23.11
C ILE A 12 -2.37 -3.50 -21.59
N LEU A 13 -1.24 -3.51 -20.86
CA LEU A 13 -1.25 -3.56 -19.39
C LEU A 13 -1.82 -2.28 -18.79
N LYS A 14 -1.50 -1.11 -19.36
CA LYS A 14 -2.08 0.17 -18.95
C LYS A 14 -3.58 0.24 -19.20
N ILE A 15 -4.07 -0.28 -20.33
CA ILE A 15 -5.50 -0.36 -20.63
C ILE A 15 -6.20 -1.29 -19.64
N MET A 16 -5.62 -2.47 -19.35
CA MET A 16 -6.16 -3.41 -18.36
C MET A 16 -6.18 -2.83 -16.95
N ALA A 17 -5.20 -1.98 -16.60
CA ALA A 17 -5.14 -1.26 -15.34
C ALA A 17 -6.05 -0.01 -15.30
N GLY A 18 -6.76 0.32 -16.38
CA GLY A 18 -7.60 1.51 -16.48
C GLY A 18 -6.84 2.84 -16.57
N ILE A 19 -5.52 2.80 -16.79
CA ILE A 19 -4.67 3.99 -16.94
C ILE A 19 -4.84 4.61 -18.34
N ASP A 20 -4.90 3.77 -19.37
CA ASP A 20 -5.10 4.19 -20.75
C ASP A 20 -6.48 3.73 -21.25
N GLN A 21 -7.09 4.49 -22.16
CA GLN A 21 -8.33 4.08 -22.82
C GLN A 21 -8.03 3.39 -24.16
N PRO A 22 -8.78 2.34 -24.52
CA PRO A 22 -8.64 1.73 -25.83
C PRO A 22 -9.08 2.72 -26.92
N SER A 23 -8.36 2.76 -28.04
CA SER A 23 -8.74 3.60 -29.19
C SER A 23 -9.98 3.09 -29.92
N ASN A 24 -10.34 1.82 -29.72
CA ASN A 24 -11.57 1.20 -30.18
C ASN A 24 -11.91 -0.02 -29.30
N GLY A 25 -13.20 -0.34 -29.17
CA GLY A 25 -13.71 -1.40 -28.30
C GLY A 25 -13.95 -0.95 -26.86
N GLU A 26 -14.24 -1.90 -25.96
CA GLU A 26 -14.48 -1.64 -24.55
C GLU A 26 -13.52 -2.43 -23.65
N ALA A 27 -13.03 -1.79 -22.60
CA ALA A 27 -12.33 -2.41 -21.48
C ALA A 27 -13.03 -2.00 -20.18
N ARG A 28 -13.47 -2.97 -19.39
CA ARG A 28 -14.19 -2.74 -18.12
C ARG A 28 -13.68 -3.68 -17.05
N LEU A 29 -13.40 -3.15 -15.86
CA LEU A 29 -13.15 -3.95 -14.66
C LEU A 29 -14.50 -4.38 -14.07
N THR A 30 -14.62 -5.65 -13.71
CA THR A 30 -15.84 -6.18 -13.09
C THR A 30 -16.08 -5.48 -11.73
N PRO A 31 -17.32 -5.03 -11.42
CA PRO A 31 -17.63 -4.42 -10.14
C PRO A 31 -17.21 -5.31 -8.96
N GLY A 32 -16.57 -4.70 -7.96
CA GLY A 32 -16.07 -5.38 -6.76
C GLY A 32 -14.65 -5.95 -6.88
N TYR A 33 -14.02 -5.88 -8.06
CA TYR A 33 -12.60 -6.22 -8.22
C TYR A 33 -11.73 -4.96 -8.28
N SER A 34 -10.48 -5.09 -7.85
CA SER A 34 -9.44 -4.08 -8.00
C SER A 34 -8.35 -4.57 -8.96
N VAL A 35 -7.55 -3.64 -9.49
CA VAL A 35 -6.38 -3.94 -10.33
C VAL A 35 -5.17 -3.21 -9.79
N GLY A 36 -4.08 -3.95 -9.56
CA GLY A 36 -2.77 -3.39 -9.21
C GLY A 36 -1.82 -3.51 -10.40
N ILE A 37 -1.01 -2.48 -10.65
CA ILE A 37 0.01 -2.48 -11.70
C ILE A 37 1.36 -2.02 -11.14
N LEU A 38 2.38 -2.84 -11.36
CA LEU A 38 3.77 -2.47 -11.11
C LEU A 38 4.38 -1.94 -12.41
N LEU A 39 4.71 -0.65 -12.44
CA LEU A 39 5.34 -0.01 -13.59
C LEU A 39 6.84 -0.35 -13.64
N GLN A 40 7.43 -0.35 -14.83
CA GLN A 40 8.88 -0.53 -14.99
C GLN A 40 9.68 0.57 -14.28
N GLU A 41 9.17 1.79 -14.33
CA GLU A 41 9.67 2.95 -13.58
C GLU A 41 8.50 3.44 -12.71
N PRO A 42 8.38 2.93 -11.47
CA PRO A 42 7.34 3.37 -10.57
C PRO A 42 7.61 4.82 -10.13
N PRO A 43 6.57 5.68 -10.07
CA PRO A 43 6.72 6.97 -9.41
C PRO A 43 6.98 6.74 -7.92
N LEU A 44 8.05 7.32 -7.40
CA LEU A 44 8.43 7.23 -5.99
C LEU A 44 8.48 8.63 -5.37
N ASN A 45 8.14 8.73 -4.10
CA ASN A 45 8.32 9.92 -3.29
C ASN A 45 9.78 10.01 -2.82
N GLU A 46 10.51 11.00 -3.35
CA GLU A 46 11.94 11.20 -3.07
C GLU A 46 12.21 11.68 -1.62
N ASP A 47 11.20 12.26 -0.96
CA ASP A 47 11.31 12.69 0.44
C ASP A 47 11.22 11.51 1.41
N LYS A 48 10.84 10.32 0.92
CA LYS A 48 10.67 9.11 1.71
C LYS A 48 11.81 8.12 1.51
N THR A 49 11.95 7.23 2.49
CA THR A 49 12.80 6.06 2.37
C THR A 49 12.15 5.00 1.48
N VAL A 50 12.89 3.94 1.14
CA VAL A 50 12.32 2.78 0.44
C VAL A 50 11.14 2.21 1.23
N LEU A 51 11.30 1.98 2.53
CA LEU A 51 10.21 1.50 3.38
C LEU A 51 9.03 2.49 3.37
N GLY A 52 9.29 3.78 3.51
CA GLY A 52 8.24 4.80 3.52
C GLY A 52 7.44 4.86 2.21
N ASN A 53 8.05 4.54 1.06
CA ASN A 53 7.33 4.40 -0.22
C ASN A 53 6.47 3.14 -0.25
N VAL A 54 6.96 2.02 0.28
CA VAL A 54 6.20 0.75 0.34
C VAL A 54 5.00 0.90 1.30
N GLU A 55 5.20 1.58 2.43
CA GLU A 55 4.15 1.88 3.40
C GLU A 55 3.01 2.73 2.84
N GLU A 56 3.22 3.50 1.76
CA GLU A 56 2.13 4.20 1.08
C GLU A 56 1.05 3.24 0.58
N GLY A 57 1.44 2.02 0.19
CA GLY A 57 0.51 0.97 -0.26
C GLY A 57 -0.41 0.45 0.84
N VAL A 58 -0.06 0.68 2.12
CA VAL A 58 -0.82 0.24 3.30
C VAL A 58 -1.14 1.39 4.25
N ALA A 59 -1.07 2.64 3.78
CA ALA A 59 -1.16 3.83 4.62
C ALA A 59 -2.45 3.89 5.47
N GLU A 60 -3.58 3.44 4.91
CA GLU A 60 -4.85 3.38 5.65
C GLU A 60 -4.79 2.38 6.82
N ILE A 61 -4.25 1.18 6.58
CA ILE A 61 -4.12 0.14 7.61
C ILE A 61 -3.12 0.59 8.68
N LYS A 62 -1.98 1.14 8.25
CA LYS A 62 -0.96 1.69 9.17
C LYS A 62 -1.53 2.81 10.03
N SER A 63 -2.30 3.74 9.45
CA SER A 63 -2.95 4.81 10.22
C SER A 63 -3.93 4.29 11.27
N LYS A 64 -4.65 3.20 11.00
CA LYS A 64 -5.53 2.56 12.00
C LYS A 64 -4.71 1.94 13.13
N LEU A 65 -3.58 1.30 12.81
CA LEU A 65 -2.69 0.70 13.80
C LEU A 65 -2.03 1.78 14.67
N ASP A 66 -1.56 2.87 14.06
CA ASP A 66 -1.00 4.02 14.78
C ASP A 66 -2.04 4.62 15.73
N ARG A 67 -3.28 4.82 15.26
CA ARG A 67 -4.38 5.32 16.09
C ARG A 67 -4.71 4.38 17.24
N TYR A 68 -4.72 3.07 17.01
CA TYR A 68 -4.92 2.07 18.06
C TYR A 68 -3.83 2.19 19.14
N ASN A 69 -2.56 2.36 18.74
CA ASN A 69 -1.44 2.54 19.65
C ASN A 69 -1.53 3.87 20.43
N GLU A 70 -1.95 4.96 19.78
CA GLU A 70 -2.20 6.25 20.43
C GLU A 70 -3.28 6.15 21.51
N ILE A 71 -4.39 5.49 21.21
CA ILE A 71 -5.49 5.27 22.16
C ILE A 71 -4.99 4.46 23.36
N SER A 72 -4.25 3.37 23.11
CA SER A 72 -3.64 2.55 24.16
C SER A 72 -2.74 3.36 25.08
N ALA A 73 -1.94 4.28 24.52
CA ALA A 73 -1.11 5.19 25.31
C ALA A 73 -1.96 6.22 26.10
N ALA A 74 -3.03 6.75 25.50
CA ALA A 74 -3.93 7.71 26.14
C ALA A 74 -4.70 7.10 27.33
N MET A 75 -4.93 5.78 27.34
CA MET A 75 -5.54 5.09 28.49
C MET A 75 -4.68 5.11 29.77
N ALA A 76 -3.42 5.55 29.70
CA ALA A 76 -2.61 5.78 30.89
C ALA A 76 -3.02 7.07 31.65
N ASP A 77 -3.80 7.96 31.03
CA ASP A 77 -4.32 9.18 31.65
C ASP A 77 -5.59 8.87 32.48
N PRO A 78 -5.59 9.13 33.80
CA PRO A 78 -6.76 8.92 34.66
C PRO A 78 -7.98 9.77 34.29
N ASP A 79 -7.79 10.88 33.58
CA ASP A 79 -8.86 11.80 33.17
C ASP A 79 -9.36 11.52 31.74
N ALA A 80 -8.87 10.45 31.10
CA ALA A 80 -9.30 10.07 29.77
C ALA A 80 -10.79 9.67 29.72
N ASP A 81 -11.44 9.94 28.59
CA ASP A 81 -12.77 9.42 28.30
C ASP A 81 -12.67 7.93 27.91
N PHE A 82 -12.59 7.07 28.92
CA PHE A 82 -12.42 5.63 28.73
C PHE A 82 -13.54 5.00 27.91
N ASP A 83 -14.79 5.45 28.07
CA ASP A 83 -15.93 4.89 27.35
C ASP A 83 -15.81 5.18 25.84
N ALA A 84 -15.47 6.41 25.47
CA ALA A 84 -15.26 6.79 24.07
C ALA A 84 -14.04 6.07 23.46
N LEU A 85 -12.92 6.03 24.20
CA LEU A 85 -11.68 5.41 23.73
C LEU A 85 -11.83 3.90 23.54
N MET A 86 -12.49 3.19 24.45
CA MET A 86 -12.75 1.76 24.33
C MET A 86 -13.65 1.43 23.13
N ALA A 87 -14.67 2.25 22.87
CA ALA A 87 -15.56 2.07 21.72
C ALA A 87 -14.81 2.27 20.38
N GLU A 88 -13.95 3.29 20.29
CA GLU A 88 -13.11 3.52 19.11
C GLU A 88 -12.09 2.39 18.93
N MET A 89 -11.42 1.98 20.01
CA MET A 89 -10.43 0.91 20.01
C MET A 89 -11.02 -0.42 19.54
N GLY A 90 -12.25 -0.77 19.95
CA GLY A 90 -12.94 -1.97 19.46
C GLY A 90 -13.20 -1.93 17.95
N THR A 91 -13.64 -0.79 17.43
CA THR A 91 -13.85 -0.60 15.98
C THR A 91 -12.54 -0.73 15.19
N LEU A 92 -11.46 -0.18 15.72
CA LEU A 92 -10.13 -0.28 15.11
C LEU A 92 -9.61 -1.71 15.16
N GLN A 93 -9.78 -2.40 16.29
CA GLN A 93 -9.37 -3.79 16.45
C GLN A 93 -10.04 -4.69 15.43
N ASP A 94 -11.36 -4.60 15.26
CA ASP A 94 -12.09 -5.38 14.25
C ASP A 94 -11.55 -5.15 12.83
N ALA A 95 -11.24 -3.89 12.50
CA ALA A 95 -10.68 -3.53 11.20
C ALA A 95 -9.24 -4.04 11.01
N LEU A 96 -8.42 -4.00 12.06
CA LEU A 96 -7.03 -4.48 12.05
C LEU A 96 -6.97 -6.01 11.97
N ASP A 97 -7.83 -6.71 12.71
CA ASP A 97 -8.00 -8.17 12.64
C ASP A 97 -8.43 -8.60 11.23
N ALA A 98 -9.44 -7.94 10.66
CA ALA A 98 -9.90 -8.24 9.30
C ALA A 98 -8.82 -8.03 8.23
N ALA A 99 -7.88 -7.10 8.48
CA ALA A 99 -6.75 -6.82 7.60
C ALA A 99 -5.48 -7.63 7.91
N ASN A 100 -5.51 -8.50 8.93
CA ASN A 100 -4.33 -9.18 9.47
C ASN A 100 -3.15 -8.22 9.76
N ALA A 101 -3.47 -7.05 10.31
CA ALA A 101 -2.54 -5.91 10.42
C ALA A 101 -1.54 -6.04 11.57
N TRP A 102 -1.71 -6.97 12.50
CA TRP A 102 -0.75 -7.18 13.60
C TRP A 102 0.61 -7.70 13.11
N ASP A 103 0.62 -8.38 11.97
CA ASP A 103 1.83 -8.85 11.29
C ASP A 103 2.31 -7.88 10.20
N LEU A 104 1.83 -6.63 10.18
CA LEU A 104 2.07 -5.69 9.07
C LEU A 104 3.56 -5.51 8.76
N ASP A 105 4.41 -5.39 9.78
CA ASP A 105 5.86 -5.23 9.59
C ASP A 105 6.48 -6.45 8.88
N SER A 106 6.08 -7.66 9.26
CA SER A 106 6.52 -8.91 8.62
C SER A 106 6.00 -8.99 7.18
N GLN A 107 4.75 -8.59 6.94
CA GLN A 107 4.18 -8.55 5.58
C GLN A 107 4.92 -7.54 4.68
N LEU A 108 5.27 -6.37 5.22
CA LEU A 108 6.05 -5.36 4.51
C LEU A 108 7.44 -5.89 4.19
N GLU A 109 8.13 -6.54 5.12
CA GLU A 109 9.44 -7.15 4.89
C GLU A 109 9.38 -8.23 3.79
N GLN A 110 8.39 -9.13 3.86
CA GLN A 110 8.19 -10.16 2.84
C GLN A 110 7.88 -9.57 1.47
N ALA A 111 7.05 -8.53 1.40
CA ALA A 111 6.72 -7.84 0.16
C ALA A 111 7.97 -7.15 -0.42
N MET A 112 8.77 -6.51 0.42
CA MET A 112 10.02 -5.87 0.02
C MET A 112 11.03 -6.87 -0.52
N ASP A 113 11.19 -8.04 0.12
CA ASP A 113 12.07 -9.10 -0.37
C ASP A 113 11.58 -9.66 -1.71
N ALA A 114 10.28 -9.93 -1.85
CA ALA A 114 9.68 -10.41 -3.09
C ALA A 114 9.86 -9.45 -4.27
N LEU A 115 9.77 -8.14 -4.01
CA LEU A 115 10.02 -7.07 -4.98
C LEU A 115 11.50 -6.75 -5.16
N ARG A 116 12.40 -7.40 -4.40
CA ARG A 116 13.84 -7.15 -4.38
C ARG A 116 14.17 -5.69 -4.11
N CYS A 117 13.49 -5.11 -3.13
CA CYS A 117 13.71 -3.74 -2.72
C CYS A 117 15.14 -3.51 -2.21
N PRO A 118 15.73 -2.33 -2.47
CA PRO A 118 16.93 -1.90 -1.77
C PRO A 118 16.71 -1.79 -0.26
N PRO A 119 17.79 -1.58 0.53
CA PRO A 119 17.68 -1.47 1.98
C PRO A 119 16.65 -0.41 2.43
N PRO A 120 15.85 -0.69 3.48
CA PRO A 120 14.66 0.08 3.82
C PRO A 120 14.94 1.54 4.17
N GLY A 121 16.08 1.84 4.79
CA GLY A 121 16.47 3.20 5.20
C GLY A 121 17.05 4.08 4.09
N ARG A 122 17.25 3.55 2.87
CA ARG A 122 17.77 4.33 1.75
C ARG A 122 16.69 5.33 1.30
N ARG A 123 17.05 6.61 1.12
CA ARG A 123 16.15 7.60 0.49
C ARG A 123 15.94 7.28 -0.99
N GLY A 124 14.75 7.53 -1.52
CA GLY A 124 14.45 7.36 -2.95
C GLY A 124 15.45 8.15 -3.80
N GLN A 125 16.18 7.47 -4.70
CA GLN A 125 17.00 8.12 -5.71
C GLN A 125 16.48 7.71 -7.07
N ALA A 126 16.13 8.67 -7.94
CA ALA A 126 15.86 8.39 -9.33
C ALA A 126 17.17 8.03 -10.07
N PRO A 127 17.20 7.02 -10.97
CA PRO A 127 16.28 5.90 -11.10
C PRO A 127 16.86 4.66 -10.40
N LEU A 128 16.16 4.14 -9.39
CA LEU A 128 16.40 2.79 -8.89
C LEU A 128 15.98 1.79 -9.97
N ARG A 129 16.97 1.14 -10.58
CA ARG A 129 16.76 -0.08 -11.37
C ARG A 129 16.66 -1.25 -10.38
N TRP A 130 15.52 -1.93 -10.38
CA TRP A 130 15.31 -3.21 -9.68
C TRP A 130 16.17 -4.31 -10.30
#